data_AF-A0A7C5NMB5-F1
#
_entry.id   AF-A0A7C5NMB5-F1
#
_cell.length_a   1.000
_cell.length_b   1.000
_cell.length_c   1.000
_cell.angle_alpha   90.00
_cell.angle_beta   90.00
_cell.angle_gamma   90.00
#
_symmetry.space_group_name_H-M   'P 1'
#
loop_
_entity.id
_entity.type
_entity.pdbx_description
1 polymer ?
#
loop_
_entity_poly.entity_id
_entity_poly.type
_entity_poly.pdbx_seq_one_letter_code
_entity_poly.pdbx_strand_id
1 'polypeptide(L)'
;MERRLDINLLPPEFLPQPAIRWHPIYLALLYTLSIFLVLYIGLACLNHIKRLEIDIEQAQVEIARLKPFADAYDKAEAPVKSMENMKRLFIYLERQYVDWPLFFHHLQPNMPKGIWLVQVESSAVTKSPITKKKAKRTGDDKAAGKASEPEVKGPPKHTGDVTLQGMVNGYSLLPLSTLIKNLQDDPYFTDP
;
A
#
# COMPACT_ATOMS: atom_id res chain seq x y z
N MET A 1 -48.31 96.17 23.60
CA MET A 1 -48.87 94.87 23.18
C MET A 1 -49.12 94.06 24.43
N GLU A 2 -50.35 94.08 24.93
CA GLU A 2 -50.75 93.41 26.17
C GLU A 2 -50.90 91.91 25.93
N ARG A 3 -50.10 91.09 26.63
CA ARG A 3 -50.31 89.64 26.69
C ARG A 3 -51.50 89.36 27.59
N ARG A 4 -52.63 88.98 27.00
CA ARG A 4 -53.74 88.38 27.74
C ARG A 4 -53.33 86.97 28.15
N LEU A 5 -53.21 86.75 29.46
CA LEU A 5 -53.05 85.42 30.05
C LEU A 5 -54.47 84.87 30.28
N ASP A 6 -54.90 83.97 29.41
CA ASP A 6 -56.12 83.19 29.62
C ASP A 6 -55.84 82.15 30.71
N ILE A 7 -56.08 82.54 31.96
CA ILE A 7 -55.95 81.66 33.12
C ILE A 7 -57.25 80.86 33.23
N ASN A 8 -57.16 79.55 32.99
CA ASN A 8 -58.29 78.65 33.13
C ASN A 8 -58.62 78.49 34.63
N LEU A 9 -59.75 79.04 35.09
CA LEU A 9 -60.17 79.04 36.51
C LEU A 9 -60.89 77.75 36.94
N LEU A 10 -60.87 76.70 36.11
CA LEU A 10 -61.48 75.42 36.44
C LEU A 10 -60.72 74.76 37.60
N PRO A 11 -61.42 74.20 38.61
CA PRO A 11 -60.80 73.43 39.68
C PRO A 11 -59.95 72.30 39.08
N PRO A 12 -58.82 71.93 39.70
CA PRO A 12 -57.88 70.93 39.17
C PRO A 12 -58.54 69.56 38.91
N GLU A 13 -59.68 69.29 39.53
CA GLU A 13 -60.50 68.08 39.34
C GLU A 13 -61.21 68.01 37.98
N PHE A 14 -61.43 69.15 37.31
CA PHE A 14 -62.07 69.24 36.00
C PHE A 14 -61.09 69.44 34.84
N LEU A 15 -59.78 69.51 35.13
CA LEU A 15 -58.78 69.54 34.08
C LEU A 15 -58.65 68.14 33.48
N PRO A 16 -58.72 67.97 32.15
CA PRO A 16 -58.48 66.67 31.54
C PRO A 16 -57.07 66.22 31.90
N GLN A 17 -56.93 64.99 32.42
CA GLN A 17 -55.64 64.43 32.77
C GLN A 17 -54.70 64.53 31.56
N PRO A 18 -53.42 64.92 31.75
CA PRO A 18 -52.49 65.06 30.64
C PRO A 18 -52.36 63.72 29.94
N ALA A 19 -52.68 63.68 28.64
CA ALA A 19 -52.56 62.47 27.84
C ALA A 19 -51.09 62.02 27.85
N ILE A 20 -50.82 60.90 28.54
CA ILE A 20 -49.48 60.31 28.61
C ILE A 20 -49.10 59.88 27.19
N ARG A 21 -48.16 60.61 26.59
CA ARG A 21 -47.63 60.28 25.27
C ARG A 21 -46.62 59.15 25.45
N TRP A 22 -47.06 57.92 25.24
CA TRP A 22 -46.21 56.72 25.35
C TRP A 22 -45.19 56.57 24.21
N HIS A 23 -45.41 57.25 23.08
CA HIS A 23 -44.56 57.21 21.89
C HIS A 23 -43.05 57.37 22.14
N PRO A 24 -42.56 58.40 22.86
CA PRO A 24 -41.12 58.57 23.09
C PRO A 24 -40.47 57.43 23.88
N ILE A 25 -41.21 56.81 24.81
CA ILE A 25 -40.68 55.72 25.65
C ILE A 25 -40.50 54.44 24.81
N TYR A 26 -41.49 54.10 23.98
CA TYR A 26 -41.39 52.94 23.09
C TYR A 26 -40.30 53.13 22.02
N LEU A 27 -40.13 54.34 21.49
CA LEU A 27 -39.07 54.66 20.54
C LEU A 27 -37.67 54.51 21.16
N ALA A 28 -37.48 55.00 22.39
CA ALA A 28 -36.22 54.83 23.12
C ALA A 28 -35.92 53.34 23.40
N LEU A 29 -36.94 52.55 23.75
CA LEU A 29 -36.79 51.12 23.98
C LEU A 29 -36.44 50.37 22.69
N LEU A 30 -37.02 50.76 21.55
CA LEU A 30 -36.69 50.17 20.24
C LEU A 30 -35.23 50.46 19.84
N TYR A 31 -34.76 51.69 20.02
CA TYR A 31 -33.38 52.06 19.69
C TYR A 31 -32.37 51.34 20.58
N THR A 32 -32.61 51.29 21.89
CA THR A 32 -31.73 50.58 22.83
C THR A 32 -31.68 49.08 22.51
N LEU A 33 -32.81 48.46 22.17
CA LEU A 33 -32.86 47.07 21.70
C LEU A 33 -32.05 46.88 20.40
N SER A 34 -32.19 47.78 19.42
CA SER A 34 -31.43 47.68 18.16
C SER A 34 -29.93 47.80 18.36
N ILE A 35 -29.48 48.72 19.23
CA ILE A 35 -28.05 48.91 19.53
C ILE A 35 -27.52 47.66 20.23
N PHE A 36 -28.28 47.10 21.18
CA PHE A 36 -27.91 45.88 21.86
C PHE A 36 -27.80 44.69 20.90
N LEU A 37 -28.74 44.57 19.95
CA LEU A 37 -28.70 43.51 18.93
C LEU A 37 -27.46 43.61 18.05
N VAL A 38 -27.13 44.81 17.57
CA VAL A 38 -25.93 45.04 16.75
C VAL A 38 -24.66 44.72 17.54
N LEU A 39 -24.57 45.16 18.79
CA LEU A 39 -23.43 44.88 19.66
C LEU A 39 -23.30 43.37 19.94
N TYR A 40 -24.42 42.69 20.19
CA TYR A 40 -24.45 41.25 20.44
C TYR A 40 -23.98 40.46 19.22
N ILE A 41 -24.47 40.79 18.03
CA ILE A 41 -24.03 40.14 16.77
C ILE A 41 -22.54 40.40 16.53
N GLY A 42 -22.07 41.62 16.77
CA GLY A 42 -20.65 41.96 16.65
C GLY A 42 -19.75 41.13 17.58
N LEU A 43 -20.15 41.01 18.85
CA LEU A 43 -19.44 40.18 19.83
C LEU A 43 -19.47 38.68 19.49
N ALA A 44 -20.61 38.18 19.04
CA ALA A 44 -20.74 36.79 18.61
C ALA A 44 -19.84 36.48 17.41
N CYS A 45 -19.77 37.39 16.44
CA CYS A 45 -18.90 37.26 15.26
C CYS A 45 -17.42 37.26 15.64
N LEU A 46 -16.99 38.19 16.52
CA LEU A 46 -15.62 38.22 17.04
C LEU A 46 -15.24 36.94 17.78
N ASN A 47 -16.16 36.39 18.58
CA ASN A 47 -15.91 35.13 19.28
C ASN A 47 -15.82 33.95 18.31
N HIS A 48 -16.61 33.94 17.24
CA HIS A 48 -16.53 32.92 16.21
C HIS A 48 -15.19 32.96 15.45
N ILE A 49 -14.72 34.16 15.08
CA ILE A 49 -13.42 34.35 14.42
C ILE A 49 -12.28 33.84 15.32
N LYS A 50 -12.30 34.18 16.62
CA LYS A 50 -11.28 33.69 17.56
C LYS A 50 -11.27 32.17 17.70
N ARG A 51 -12.44 31.52 17.68
CA ARG A 51 -12.51 30.05 17.71
C ARG A 51 -11.91 29.44 16.44
N LEU A 52 -12.25 29.99 15.28
CA LEU A 52 -11.67 29.57 14.00
C LEU A 52 -10.14 29.73 13.97
N GLU A 53 -9.61 30.81 14.53
CA GLU A 53 -8.17 31.04 14.65
C GLU A 53 -7.49 29.94 15.51
N ILE A 54 -8.10 29.60 16.66
CA ILE A 54 -7.62 28.52 17.52
C ILE A 54 -7.67 27.16 16.80
N ASP A 55 -8.76 26.87 16.08
CA ASP A 55 -8.90 25.61 15.33
C ASP A 55 -7.84 25.51 14.22
N ILE A 56 -7.51 26.62 13.54
CA ILE A 56 -6.46 26.68 12.54
C ILE A 56 -5.09 26.44 13.18
N GLU A 57 -4.79 27.06 14.31
CA GLU A 57 -3.53 26.84 15.03
C GLU A 57 -3.39 25.37 15.47
N GLN A 58 -4.46 24.76 15.99
CA GLN A 58 -4.46 23.34 16.35
C GLN A 58 -4.21 22.45 15.14
N ALA A 59 -4.89 22.70 14.02
CA ALA A 59 -4.68 21.96 12.78
C ALA A 59 -3.23 22.11 12.25
N GLN A 60 -2.64 23.31 12.35
CA GLN A 60 -1.24 23.52 11.98
C GLN A 60 -0.27 22.74 12.87
N VAL A 61 -0.52 22.66 14.17
CA VAL A 61 0.27 21.85 15.10
C VAL A 61 0.17 20.37 14.75
N GLU A 62 -1.03 19.88 14.41
CA GLU A 62 -1.22 18.49 13.95
C GLU A 62 -0.46 18.24 12.65
N ILE A 63 -0.57 19.12 11.66
CA ILE A 63 0.18 19.00 10.40
C ILE A 63 1.68 18.97 10.66
N ALA A 64 2.18 19.87 11.51
CA ALA A 64 3.61 19.91 11.88
C ALA A 64 4.06 18.62 12.57
N ARG A 65 3.19 17.99 13.37
CA ARG A 65 3.45 16.70 14.01
C ARG A 65 3.43 15.53 13.03
N LEU A 66 2.53 15.55 12.03
CA LEU A 66 2.41 14.47 11.03
C LEU A 66 3.46 14.54 9.92
N LYS A 67 3.91 15.73 9.55
CA LYS A 67 4.91 15.96 8.50
C LYS A 67 6.19 15.10 8.63
N PRO A 68 6.84 14.97 9.80
CA PRO A 68 8.03 14.12 9.93
C PRO A 68 7.73 12.63 9.71
N PHE A 69 6.51 12.16 9.98
CA PHE A 69 6.14 10.76 9.70
C PHE A 69 5.93 10.52 8.21
N ALA A 70 5.31 11.46 7.50
CA ALA A 70 5.21 11.41 6.05
C ALA A 70 6.61 11.40 5.39
N ASP A 71 7.49 12.32 5.81
CA ASP A 71 8.86 12.39 5.31
C ASP A 71 9.66 11.11 5.63
N ALA A 72 9.43 10.49 6.80
CA ALA A 72 10.06 9.23 7.17
C ALA A 72 9.54 8.05 6.33
N TYR A 73 8.25 8.04 5.99
CA TYR A 73 7.63 7.03 5.13
C TYR A 73 8.20 7.09 3.71
N ASP A 74 8.26 8.28 3.12
CA ASP A 74 8.82 8.48 1.78
C ASP A 74 10.30 8.07 1.72
N LYS A 75 11.06 8.34 2.80
CA LYS A 75 12.46 7.88 2.92
C LYS A 75 12.60 6.37 3.10
N ALA A 76 11.59 5.70 3.67
CA ALA A 76 11.60 4.26 3.89
C ALA A 76 11.21 3.46 2.63
N GLU A 77 10.52 4.06 1.66
CA GLU A 77 10.12 3.36 0.43
C GLU A 77 11.33 2.90 -0.41
N ALA A 78 12.34 3.76 -0.55
CA ALA A 78 13.57 3.44 -1.29
C ALA A 78 14.36 2.24 -0.71
N PRO A 79 14.67 2.16 0.59
CA PRO A 79 15.35 1.01 1.16
C PRO A 79 14.50 -0.27 1.11
N VAL A 80 13.17 -0.18 1.28
CA VAL A 80 12.29 -1.36 1.14
C VAL A 80 12.36 -1.93 -0.28
N LYS A 81 12.30 -1.08 -1.30
CA LYS A 81 12.45 -1.50 -2.70
C LYS A 81 13.83 -2.09 -2.98
N SER A 82 14.88 -1.52 -2.38
CA SER A 82 16.24 -2.07 -2.47
C SER A 82 16.35 -3.45 -1.82
N MET A 83 15.78 -3.64 -0.63
CA MET A 83 15.73 -4.95 0.05
C MET A 83 14.95 -5.99 -0.75
N GLU A 84 13.86 -5.59 -1.41
CA GLU A 84 13.10 -6.52 -2.25
C GLU A 84 13.91 -6.96 -3.48
N ASN A 85 14.65 -6.04 -4.11
CA ASN A 85 15.58 -6.38 -5.19
C ASN A 85 16.69 -7.31 -4.70
N MET A 86 17.27 -7.04 -3.52
CA MET A 86 18.29 -7.89 -2.92
C MET A 86 17.75 -9.29 -2.60
N LYS A 87 16.53 -9.40 -2.08
CA LYS A 87 15.85 -10.68 -1.87
C LYS A 87 15.67 -11.45 -3.17
N ARG A 88 15.24 -10.78 -4.25
CA ARG A 88 15.12 -11.41 -5.58
C ARG A 88 16.48 -11.90 -6.09
N LEU A 89 17.54 -11.14 -5.84
CA LEU A 89 18.91 -11.50 -6.23
C LEU A 89 19.44 -12.68 -5.40
N PHE A 90 19.15 -12.74 -4.11
CA PHE A 90 19.47 -13.90 -3.28
C PHE A 90 18.71 -15.15 -3.74
N ILE A 91 17.41 -15.06 -4.00
CA ILE A 91 16.62 -16.18 -4.55
C ILE A 91 17.19 -16.64 -5.90
N TYR A 92 17.64 -15.70 -6.73
CA TYR A 92 18.28 -16.01 -8.02
C TYR A 92 19.61 -16.74 -7.82
N LEU A 93 20.48 -16.26 -6.93
CA LEU A 93 21.76 -16.88 -6.60
C LEU A 93 21.58 -18.26 -5.95
N GLU A 94 20.68 -18.40 -4.97
CA GLU A 94 20.38 -19.66 -4.28
C GLU A 94 19.90 -20.72 -5.28
N ARG A 95 19.07 -20.33 -6.25
CA ARG A 95 18.61 -21.23 -7.32
C ARG A 95 19.67 -21.58 -8.36
N GLN A 96 20.71 -20.76 -8.48
CA GLN A 96 21.84 -20.99 -9.39
C GLN A 96 23.06 -21.59 -8.69
N TYR A 97 23.01 -21.72 -7.37
CA TYR A 97 24.08 -22.27 -6.59
C TYR A 97 24.11 -23.79 -6.78
N VAL A 98 25.00 -24.24 -7.66
CA VAL A 98 25.42 -25.64 -7.72
C VAL A 98 26.54 -25.78 -6.69
N ASP A 99 26.27 -26.58 -5.65
CA ASP A 99 27.31 -26.97 -4.69
C ASP A 99 28.24 -27.98 -5.37
N TRP A 100 29.22 -27.45 -6.11
CA TRP A 100 30.20 -28.26 -6.85
C TRP A 100 30.94 -29.26 -5.97
N PRO A 101 31.44 -28.90 -4.76
CA PRO A 101 32.03 -29.86 -3.84
C PRO A 101 31.11 -31.04 -3.53
N LEU A 102 29.85 -30.77 -3.18
CA LEU A 102 28.89 -31.84 -2.88
C LEU A 102 28.59 -32.68 -4.12
N PHE A 103 28.38 -32.03 -5.28
CA PHE A 103 28.16 -32.71 -6.56
C PHE A 103 29.31 -33.67 -6.92
N PHE A 104 30.56 -33.23 -6.83
CA PHE A 104 31.72 -34.07 -7.10
C PHE A 104 31.89 -35.18 -6.06
N HIS A 105 31.53 -34.93 -4.79
CA HIS A 105 31.56 -35.95 -3.74
C HIS A 105 30.60 -37.11 -4.03
N HIS A 106 29.40 -36.84 -4.56
CA HIS A 106 28.46 -37.88 -4.97
C HIS A 106 28.85 -38.54 -6.31
N LEU A 107 29.48 -37.79 -7.21
CA LEU A 107 29.84 -38.30 -8.53
C LEU A 107 31.08 -39.21 -8.52
N GLN A 108 32.06 -38.93 -7.65
CA GLN A 108 33.31 -39.70 -7.54
C GLN A 108 33.11 -41.21 -7.26
N PRO A 109 32.29 -41.65 -6.29
CA PRO A 109 32.09 -43.08 -6.03
C PRO A 109 31.29 -43.80 -7.13
N ASN A 110 30.47 -43.06 -7.89
CA ASN A 110 29.60 -43.62 -8.93
C ASN A 110 30.31 -43.76 -10.29
N MET A 111 31.50 -43.18 -10.45
CA MET A 111 32.33 -43.25 -11.66
C MET A 111 33.04 -44.62 -11.79
N PRO A 112 32.71 -45.44 -12.80
CA PRO A 112 33.38 -46.72 -13.02
C PRO A 112 34.78 -46.52 -13.61
N LYS A 113 35.67 -47.50 -13.34
CA LYS A 113 37.04 -47.51 -13.86
C LYS A 113 37.03 -47.45 -15.39
N GLY A 114 37.73 -46.47 -15.97
CA GLY A 114 37.85 -46.31 -17.43
C GLY A 114 37.06 -45.14 -18.02
N ILE A 115 36.26 -44.41 -17.22
CA ILE A 115 35.63 -43.16 -17.63
C ILE A 115 36.41 -41.98 -17.05
N TRP A 116 36.75 -41.01 -17.90
CA TRP A 116 37.42 -39.78 -17.53
C TRP A 116 36.51 -38.61 -17.87
N LEU A 117 36.18 -37.78 -16.87
CA LEU A 117 35.48 -36.51 -17.13
C LEU A 117 36.48 -35.53 -17.74
N VAL A 118 36.14 -35.00 -18.91
CA VAL A 118 36.95 -34.02 -19.62
C VAL A 118 36.46 -32.62 -19.30
N GLN A 119 35.14 -32.44 -19.21
CA GLN A 119 34.53 -31.13 -19.02
C GLN A 119 33.18 -31.26 -18.32
N VAL A 120 32.96 -30.41 -17.32
CA VAL A 120 31.69 -30.29 -16.60
C VAL A 120 31.25 -28.84 -16.74
N GLU A 121 30.13 -28.62 -17.42
CA GLU A 121 29.57 -27.29 -17.62
C GLU A 121 28.19 -27.21 -16.98
N SER A 122 27.93 -26.11 -16.27
CA SER A 122 26.56 -25.72 -15.95
C SER A 122 26.07 -24.84 -17.09
N SER A 123 25.04 -25.28 -17.81
CA SER A 123 24.40 -24.42 -18.80
C SER A 123 23.70 -23.25 -18.11
N ALA A 124 23.63 -22.10 -18.79
CA ALA A 124 22.85 -20.96 -18.30
C ALA A 124 21.36 -21.35 -18.30
N VAL A 125 20.73 -21.30 -17.12
CA VAL A 125 19.31 -21.59 -16.90
C VAL A 125 18.46 -20.88 -17.95
N THR A 126 17.91 -21.63 -18.91
CA THR A 126 16.87 -21.12 -19.78
C THR A 126 15.58 -21.02 -18.95
N LYS A 127 14.89 -19.88 -19.01
CA LYS A 127 13.54 -19.80 -18.44
C LYS A 127 12.71 -20.85 -19.16
N SER A 128 12.38 -21.94 -18.48
CA SER A 128 11.45 -22.92 -19.02
C SER A 128 10.18 -22.16 -19.43
N PRO A 129 9.80 -22.13 -20.72
CA PRO A 129 8.52 -21.57 -21.08
C PRO A 129 7.48 -22.39 -20.32
N ILE A 130 6.56 -21.70 -19.65
CA ILE A 130 5.42 -22.32 -18.97
C ILE A 130 4.64 -23.07 -20.06
N THR A 131 4.98 -24.34 -20.27
CA THR A 131 4.30 -25.20 -21.21
C THR A 131 2.99 -25.54 -20.54
N LYS A 132 1.98 -24.72 -20.82
CA LYS A 132 0.59 -25.16 -20.75
C LYS A 132 0.48 -26.34 -21.71
N LYS A 133 0.70 -27.56 -21.22
CA LYS A 133 0.14 -28.76 -21.85
C LYS A 133 -1.38 -28.61 -21.74
N LYS A 134 -1.98 -27.85 -22.66
CA LYS A 134 -3.39 -28.02 -23.00
C LYS A 134 -3.48 -29.42 -23.59
N ALA A 135 -3.88 -30.37 -22.74
CA ALA A 135 -4.43 -31.63 -23.23
C ALA A 135 -5.64 -31.26 -24.11
N LYS A 136 -5.44 -31.28 -25.42
CA LYS A 136 -6.51 -31.15 -26.40
C LYS A 136 -7.27 -32.48 -26.37
N ARG A 137 -8.14 -32.65 -25.37
CA ARG A 137 -9.23 -33.62 -25.46
C ARG A 137 -10.26 -33.05 -26.42
N THR A 138 -10.38 -33.71 -27.55
CA THR A 138 -11.53 -33.71 -28.45
C THR A 138 -12.83 -33.96 -27.67
N GLY A 139 -13.89 -33.23 -28.00
CA GLY A 139 -15.25 -33.49 -27.54
C GLY A 139 -16.02 -32.24 -27.16
N ASP A 140 -16.97 -31.85 -28.01
CA ASP A 140 -18.06 -30.91 -27.73
C ASP A 140 -18.77 -31.22 -26.41
N ASP A 141 -19.02 -30.20 -25.58
CA ASP A 141 -20.37 -29.82 -25.16
C ASP A 141 -20.38 -28.69 -24.12
N LYS A 142 -21.39 -27.82 -24.27
CA LYS A 142 -21.69 -26.64 -23.45
C LYS A 142 -22.16 -27.05 -22.03
N ALA A 143 -21.67 -26.36 -20.99
CA ALA A 143 -22.49 -25.88 -19.87
C ALA A 143 -21.63 -25.10 -18.85
N ALA A 144 -22.29 -24.14 -18.20
CA ALA A 144 -21.71 -23.04 -17.45
C ALA A 144 -21.36 -23.37 -15.99
N GLY A 145 -20.44 -22.56 -15.44
CA GLY A 145 -20.51 -22.08 -14.06
C GLY A 145 -19.97 -23.01 -12.96
N LYS A 146 -18.68 -22.87 -12.63
CA LYS A 146 -18.20 -22.91 -11.24
C LYS A 146 -16.88 -22.12 -11.15
N ALA A 147 -16.88 -21.10 -10.32
CA ALA A 147 -15.72 -20.31 -9.98
C ALA A 147 -14.67 -21.21 -9.31
N SER A 148 -13.55 -21.43 -9.98
CA SER A 148 -12.35 -22.03 -9.40
C SER A 148 -11.41 -20.91 -8.96
N GLU A 149 -11.02 -20.96 -7.69
CA GLU A 149 -10.05 -20.11 -7.02
C GLU A 149 -8.80 -19.83 -7.88
N PRO A 150 -8.13 -18.66 -7.70
CA PRO A 150 -6.89 -18.40 -8.39
C PRO A 150 -5.84 -19.40 -7.88
N GLU A 151 -5.59 -20.43 -8.70
CA GLU A 151 -4.50 -21.37 -8.56
C GLU A 151 -3.21 -20.56 -8.38
N VAL A 152 -2.69 -20.55 -7.15
CA VAL A 152 -1.45 -19.89 -6.78
C VAL A 152 -0.36 -20.47 -7.67
N LYS A 153 0.00 -19.71 -8.70
CA LYS A 153 1.18 -19.99 -9.52
C LYS A 153 2.37 -20.01 -8.57
N GLY A 154 2.79 -21.20 -8.18
CA GLY A 154 4.09 -21.41 -7.58
C GLY A 154 5.15 -20.74 -8.46
N PRO A 155 6.25 -20.24 -7.86
CA PRO A 155 7.27 -19.55 -8.61
C PRO A 155 7.76 -20.44 -9.77
N PRO A 156 8.10 -19.86 -10.93
CA PRO A 156 8.56 -20.62 -12.09
C PRO A 156 9.62 -21.63 -11.67
N LYS A 157 9.39 -22.92 -11.99
CA LYS A 157 10.38 -23.98 -11.82
C LYS A 157 11.50 -23.69 -12.82
N HIS A 158 12.59 -23.13 -12.32
CA HIS A 158 13.82 -22.96 -13.07
C HIS A 158 14.62 -24.25 -12.95
N THR A 159 14.88 -24.90 -14.07
CA THR A 159 15.74 -26.07 -14.19
C THR A 159 17.06 -25.61 -14.79
N GLY A 160 18.18 -25.95 -14.15
CA GLY A 160 19.51 -25.77 -14.72
C GLY A 160 20.03 -27.12 -15.16
N ASP A 161 20.49 -27.22 -16.39
CA ASP A 161 21.02 -28.47 -16.93
C ASP A 161 22.54 -28.46 -16.73
N VAL A 162 23.07 -29.48 -16.04
CA VAL A 162 24.52 -29.71 -15.91
C VAL A 162 24.92 -30.73 -16.97
N THR A 163 25.80 -30.33 -17.88
CA THR A 163 26.31 -31.19 -18.94
C THR A 163 27.65 -31.80 -18.52
N LEU A 164 27.72 -33.13 -18.52
CA LEU A 164 28.92 -33.90 -18.25
C LEU A 164 29.48 -34.43 -19.56
N GLN A 165 30.72 -34.06 -19.90
CA GLN A 165 31.44 -34.61 -21.04
C GLN A 165 32.61 -35.45 -20.54
N GLY A 166 32.72 -36.66 -21.05
CA GLY A 166 33.77 -37.59 -20.67
C GLY A 166 34.23 -38.49 -21.82
N MET A 167 35.40 -39.09 -21.64
CA MET A 167 35.97 -40.08 -22.54
C MET A 167 35.93 -41.46 -21.88
N VAL A 168 35.61 -42.48 -22.65
CA VAL A 168 35.64 -43.89 -22.23
C VAL A 168 36.87 -44.55 -22.84
N ASN A 169 37.69 -45.20 -22.01
CA ASN A 169 38.84 -45.95 -22.48
C ASN A 169 38.41 -47.35 -22.97
N GLY A 170 38.38 -47.54 -24.30
CA GLY A 170 38.10 -48.82 -24.96
C GLY A 170 36.77 -48.88 -25.74
N TYR A 171 36.54 -49.99 -26.44
CA TYR A 171 35.35 -50.22 -27.29
C TYR A 171 34.13 -50.77 -26.54
N SER A 172 34.23 -50.98 -25.24
CA SER A 172 33.16 -51.60 -24.45
C SER A 172 32.17 -50.54 -23.96
N LEU A 173 30.88 -50.76 -24.20
CA LEU A 173 29.78 -49.92 -23.69
C LEU A 173 29.44 -50.21 -22.23
N LEU A 174 30.03 -51.26 -21.63
CA LEU A 174 29.75 -51.68 -20.25
C LEU A 174 30.02 -50.57 -19.22
N PRO A 175 31.15 -49.85 -19.24
CA PRO A 175 31.42 -48.76 -18.30
C PRO A 175 30.38 -47.63 -18.39
N LEU A 176 29.88 -47.34 -19.59
CA LEU A 176 28.86 -46.31 -19.79
C LEU A 176 27.53 -46.75 -19.18
N SER A 177 27.14 -48.01 -19.39
CA SER A 177 25.90 -48.57 -18.82
C SER A 177 25.94 -48.66 -17.29
N THR A 178 27.11 -48.95 -16.70
CA THR A 178 27.26 -48.98 -15.24
C THR A 178 27.26 -47.57 -14.65
N LEU A 179 27.84 -46.58 -15.32
CA LEU A 179 27.74 -45.17 -14.91
C LEU A 179 26.27 -44.71 -14.86
N ILE A 180 25.52 -44.92 -15.96
CA ILE A 180 24.10 -44.51 -16.04
C ILE A 180 23.29 -45.19 -14.93
N LYS A 181 23.51 -46.48 -14.70
CA LYS A 181 22.82 -47.23 -13.65
C LYS A 181 23.16 -46.71 -12.25
N ASN A 182 24.44 -46.49 -11.95
CA ASN A 182 24.88 -45.96 -10.66
C ASN A 182 24.32 -44.55 -10.40
N LEU A 183 24.19 -43.73 -11.44
CA LEU A 183 23.58 -42.41 -11.35
C LEU A 183 22.06 -42.50 -11.15
N GLN A 184 21.36 -43.43 -11.81
CA GLN A 184 19.92 -43.65 -11.60
C GLN A 184 19.58 -44.18 -10.20
N ASP A 185 20.48 -44.96 -9.60
CA ASP A 185 20.30 -45.53 -8.27
C ASP A 185 20.58 -44.51 -7.14
N ASP A 186 21.18 -43.36 -7.45
CA ASP A 186 21.52 -42.32 -6.48
C ASP A 186 20.37 -41.31 -6.30
N PRO A 187 19.86 -41.08 -5.07
CA PRO A 187 18.74 -40.17 -4.81
C PRO A 187 19.01 -38.70 -5.18
N TYR A 188 20.27 -38.31 -5.39
CA TYR A 188 20.65 -36.96 -5.78
C TYR A 188 20.60 -36.71 -7.30
N PHE A 189 20.41 -37.75 -8.12
CA PHE A 189 20.34 -37.65 -9.57
C PHE A 189 18.96 -38.11 -10.09
N THR A 190 18.07 -37.16 -10.35
CA THR A 190 16.76 -37.42 -10.98
C THR A 190 16.87 -37.20 -12.49
N ASP A 191 16.67 -38.26 -13.27
CA ASP A 191 16.78 -38.31 -14.75
C ASP A 191 18.19 -37.98 -15.33
N PRO A 192 19.19 -38.86 -15.14
CA PRO A 192 20.53 -38.73 -15.71
C PRO A 192 20.62 -39.02 -17.22
#